data_AF-A0A8T6FN62-F1
#
_entry.id   AF-A0A8T6FN62-F1
#
_cell.length_a   1.000
_cell.length_b   1.000
_cell.length_c   1.000
_cell.angle_alpha   90.00
_cell.angle_beta   90.00
_cell.angle_gamma   90.00
#
_symmetry.space_group_name_H-M   'P 1'
#
loop_
_entity.id
_entity.type
_entity.pdbx_description
1 polymer ?
#
loop_
_entity_poly.entity_id
_entity_poly.type
_entity_poly.pdbx_seq_one_letter_code
_entity_poly.pdbx_strand_id
1 'polypeptide(L)' 'TLRESAERFAASAAARELFGNTFVDHFAATRRWESERHERFVDDWQLARYFEII' A
#
# COMPACT_ATOMS: atom_id res chain seq x y z
N THR A 1 0.74 3.51 8.39
CA THR A 1 -0.27 2.92 7.47
C THR A 1 0.35 1.81 6.63
N LEU A 2 -0.40 1.08 5.78
CA LEU A 2 0.17 0.01 4.93
C LEU A 2 1.28 0.55 4.01
N ARG A 3 1.02 1.70 3.36
CA ARG A 3 2.01 2.43 2.56
C ARG A 3 3.28 2.72 3.36
N GLU A 4 3.14 3.28 4.55
CA GLU A 4 4.29 3.66 5.39
C GLU A 4 5.12 2.44 5.84
N SER A 5 4.46 1.31 6.17
CA SER A 5 5.16 0.07 6.47
C SER A 5 5.92 -0.47 5.26
N ALA A 6 5.36 -0.36 4.05
CA ALA A 6 6.03 -0.75 2.81
C ALA A 6 7.28 0.12 2.55
N GLU A 7 7.22 1.42 2.81
CA GLU A 7 8.38 2.31 2.69
C GLU A 7 9.47 1.97 3.72
N ARG A 8 9.08 1.75 4.98
CA ARG A 8 10.03 1.35 6.04
C ARG A 8 10.68 -0.01 5.74
N PHE A 9 9.92 -0.94 5.17
CA PHE A 9 10.45 -2.22 4.73
C PHE A 9 11.45 -2.06 3.58
N ALA A 10 11.13 -1.25 2.57
CA ALA A 10 12.04 -0.97 1.45
C ALA A 10 13.35 -0.30 1.89
N ALA A 11 13.31 0.52 2.94
CA ALA A 11 14.49 1.20 3.49
C ALA A 11 15.28 0.37 4.52
N SER A 12 14.79 -0.81 4.92
CA SER A 12 15.41 -1.61 5.97
C SER A 12 16.66 -2.34 5.48
N ALA A 13 17.81 -1.99 6.05
CA ALA A 13 19.07 -2.69 5.79
C ALA A 13 19.00 -4.16 6.20
N ALA A 14 18.39 -4.46 7.36
CA ALA A 14 18.21 -5.83 7.84
C ALA A 14 17.32 -6.64 6.89
N ALA A 15 16.25 -6.06 6.34
CA ALA A 15 15.41 -6.75 5.36
C ALA A 15 16.18 -7.06 4.06
N ARG A 16 17.03 -6.11 3.61
CA ARG A 16 17.86 -6.29 2.42
C ARG A 16 18.94 -7.36 2.62
N GLU A 17 19.51 -7.46 3.80
CA GLU A 17 20.48 -8.51 4.16
C GLU A 17 19.82 -9.89 4.22
N LEU A 18 18.65 -9.99 4.82
CA LEU A 18 17.96 -11.27 5.01
C LEU A 18 17.30 -11.81 3.73
N PHE A 19 16.72 -10.93 2.91
CA PHE A 19 15.87 -11.33 1.78
C PHE A 19 16.46 -10.94 0.41
N GLY A 20 17.47 -10.07 0.37
CA GLY A 20 18.05 -9.55 -0.86
C GLY A 20 17.28 -8.37 -1.44
N ASN A 21 18.01 -7.51 -2.15
CA ASN A 21 17.47 -6.26 -2.71
C ASN A 21 16.27 -6.49 -3.64
N THR A 22 16.40 -7.42 -4.59
CA THR A 22 15.35 -7.69 -5.59
C THR A 22 14.03 -8.12 -4.95
N PHE A 23 14.08 -8.97 -3.93
CA PHE A 23 12.87 -9.39 -3.22
C PHE A 23 12.25 -8.21 -2.46
N VAL A 24 13.06 -7.47 -1.70
CA VAL A 24 12.57 -6.33 -0.90
C VAL A 24 11.90 -5.28 -1.79
N ASP A 25 12.54 -4.93 -2.91
CA ASP A 25 12.01 -3.94 -3.84
C ASP A 25 10.70 -4.42 -4.49
N HIS A 26 10.63 -5.68 -4.93
CA HIS A 26 9.42 -6.24 -5.53
C HIS A 26 8.28 -6.34 -4.52
N PHE A 27 8.55 -6.87 -3.32
CA PHE A 27 7.53 -7.01 -2.28
C PHE A 27 6.99 -5.66 -1.83
N ALA A 28 7.87 -4.68 -1.57
CA ALA A 28 7.45 -3.32 -1.20
C ALA A 28 6.58 -2.68 -2.30
N ALA A 29 6.94 -2.85 -3.58
CA ALA A 29 6.14 -2.36 -4.70
C ALA A 29 4.71 -2.94 -4.71
N THR A 30 4.55 -4.23 -4.43
CA THR A 30 3.20 -4.84 -4.36
C THR A 30 2.35 -4.26 -3.22
N ARG A 31 2.96 -3.94 -2.07
CA ARG A 31 2.26 -3.35 -0.92
C ARG A 31 1.91 -1.88 -1.14
N ARG A 32 2.75 -1.13 -1.86
CA ARG A 32 2.42 0.23 -2.30
C ARG A 32 1.17 0.21 -3.17
N TRP A 33 1.16 -0.62 -4.22
CA TRP A 33 0.03 -0.75 -5.15
C TRP A 33 -1.28 -1.08 -4.44
N GLU A 34 -1.24 -2.00 -3.48
CA GLU A 34 -2.40 -2.37 -2.67
C GLU A 34 -2.94 -1.19 -1.86
N SER A 35 -2.06 -0.39 -1.24
CA SER A 35 -2.47 0.80 -0.50
C SER A 35 -3.14 1.84 -1.41
N GLU A 36 -2.62 2.07 -2.61
CA GLU A 36 -3.23 3.04 -3.54
C GLU A 36 -4.59 2.55 -4.05
N ARG A 37 -4.74 1.24 -4.27
CA ARG A 37 -6.02 0.65 -4.65
C ARG A 37 -7.05 0.78 -3.52
N HIS A 38 -6.65 0.56 -2.27
CA HIS A 38 -7.53 0.73 -1.12
C HIS A 38 -7.98 2.18 -0.97
N GLU A 39 -7.07 3.14 -1.11
CA GLU A 39 -7.38 4.58 -1.10
C GLU A 39 -8.40 4.96 -2.20
N ARG A 40 -8.28 4.37 -3.40
CA ARG A 40 -9.26 4.59 -4.50
C ARG A 40 -10.61 3.92 -4.26
N PHE A 41 -10.64 2.75 -3.63
CA PHE A 41 -11.89 2.05 -3.33
C PHE A 41 -12.70 2.77 -2.24
N VAL A 42 -12.03 3.59 -1.41
CA VAL A 42 -12.69 4.45 -0.44
C VAL A 42 -13.54 5.55 -1.12
N ASP A 43 -13.28 5.91 -2.37
CA ASP A 43 -14.08 6.91 -3.10
C ASP A 43 -15.48 6.37 -3.50
N ASP A 44 -15.57 5.08 -3.86
CA ASP A 44 -16.82 4.48 -4.37
C ASP A 44 -17.91 4.36 -3.28
N TRP A 45 -17.55 4.01 -2.04
CA TRP A 45 -18.54 3.90 -0.95
C TRP A 45 -19.00 5.27 -0.44
N GLN A 46 -18.16 6.31 -0.56
CA GLN A 46 -18.58 7.67 -0.24
C GLN A 46 -19.58 8.19 -1.29
N LEU A 47 -19.36 7.89 -2.58
CA LEU A 47 -20.29 8.25 -3.65
C LEU A 47 -21.65 7.53 -3.49
N ALA A 48 -21.66 6.25 -3.10
CA ALA A 48 -22.89 5.50 -2.85
C ALA A 48 -23.75 6.12 -1.72
N ARG A 49 -23.12 6.67 -0.67
CA ARG A 49 -23.85 7.36 0.42
C ARG A 49 -24.44 8.70 -0.01
N TYR A 50 -23.81 9.42 -0.94
CA TYR A 50 -24.35 10.70 -1.45
C TYR A 50 -25.68 10.53 -2.21
N PHE A 51 -25.95 9.35 -2.77
CA PHE A 51 -27.22 9.06 -3.45
C PHE A 51 -28.36 8.61 -2.52
N GLU A 52 -28.11 8.35 -1.24
CA GLU A 52 -29.16 8.06 -0.24
C GLU A 52 -29.68 9.31 0.47
N ILE A 53 -29.07 10.49 0.24
CA ILE A 53 -29.43 11.77 0.91
C ILE A 53 -30.38 12.64 0.05
N ILE A 54 -30.79 12.20 -1.15
CA ILE A 54 -31.75 12.93 -2.01
C ILE A 54 -33.16 12.34 -1.86
#